data_AF-A0A2N5NDY1-F1
#
_entry.id   AF-A0A2N5NDY1-F1
#
_cell.length_a   1.000
_cell.length_b   1.000
_cell.length_c   1.000
_cell.angle_alpha   90.00
_cell.angle_beta   90.00
_cell.angle_gamma   90.00
#
_symmetry.space_group_name_H-M   'P 1'
#
loop_
_entity.id
_entity.type
_entity.pdbx_description
1 polymer ?
#
loop_
_entity_poly.entity_id
_entity_poly.type
_entity_poly.pdbx_seq_one_letter_code
_entity_poly.pdbx_strand_id
1 'polypeptide(L)' 'MKPFFTDAQLNSMSRESMIEIMKIMQAQVEKKETEVQLLKDKQKELEFMNAMLSDQCHLVKTLSRCIPIRQR' A
#
# COMPACT_ATOMS: atom_id res chain seq x y z
N MET A 1 -16.24 2.89 -13.78
CA MET A 1 -16.63 3.85 -12.71
C MET A 1 -17.72 4.77 -13.24
N LYS A 2 -18.62 5.25 -12.37
CA LYS A 2 -19.63 6.26 -12.74
C LYS A 2 -18.98 7.66 -12.68
N PRO A 3 -19.20 8.54 -13.67
CA PRO A 3 -18.70 9.91 -13.62
C PRO A 3 -19.32 10.69 -12.45
N PHE A 4 -18.52 11.55 -11.80
CA PHE A 4 -18.95 12.39 -10.67
C PHE A 4 -19.89 13.53 -11.09
N PHE A 5 -19.80 13.97 -12.34
CA PHE A 5 -20.62 15.05 -12.89
C PHE A 5 -21.37 14.58 -14.13
N THR A 6 -22.57 15.14 -14.35
CA THR A 6 -23.33 14.97 -15.59
C THR A 6 -22.93 16.02 -16.63
N ASP A 7 -23.15 15.74 -17.92
CA ASP A 7 -22.79 16.68 -19.00
C ASP A 7 -23.50 18.04 -18.87
N ALA A 8 -24.75 18.04 -18.38
CA ALA A 8 -25.48 19.27 -18.11
C ALA A 8 -24.83 20.12 -16.99
N GLN A 9 -24.34 19.46 -15.93
CA GLN A 9 -23.65 20.15 -14.84
C GLN A 9 -22.31 20.73 -15.29
N LEU A 10 -21.56 19.99 -16.11
CA LEU A 10 -20.30 20.44 -16.70
C LEU A 10 -20.50 21.67 -17.59
N ASN A 11 -21.50 21.67 -18.46
CA ASN A 11 -21.78 22.79 -19.37
C ASN A 11 -22.30 24.04 -18.64
N SER A 12 -22.90 23.87 -17.45
CA SER A 12 -23.41 24.98 -16.63
C SER A 12 -22.38 25.60 -15.68
N MET A 13 -21.23 24.95 -15.47
CA MET A 13 -20.21 25.43 -14.53
C MET A 13 -19.42 26.62 -15.10
N SER A 14 -19.11 27.58 -14.22
CA SER A 14 -18.22 28.68 -14.59
C SER A 14 -16.79 28.18 -14.80
N ARG A 15 -16.03 28.91 -15.63
CA ARG A 15 -14.62 28.58 -15.90
C ARG A 15 -13.77 28.60 -14.62
N GLU A 16 -14.06 29.52 -13.70
CA GLU A 16 -13.37 29.63 -12.42
C GLU A 16 -13.61 28.40 -11.55
N SER A 17 -14.87 27.96 -11.43
CA SER A 17 -15.22 26.75 -10.66
C SER A 17 -14.58 25.48 -11.26
N MET A 18 -14.50 25.37 -12.59
CA MET A 18 -13.81 24.24 -13.23
C MET A 18 -12.30 24.23 -12.90
N ILE A 19 -11.66 25.40 -12.89
CA ILE A 19 -10.23 25.52 -12.55
C ILE A 19 -9.98 25.14 -11.07
N GLU A 20 -10.84 25.58 -10.15
CA GLU A 20 -10.73 25.20 -8.74
C GLU A 20 -10.89 23.70 -8.53
N ILE A 21 -11.87 23.07 -9.20
CA ILE A 21 -12.06 21.62 -9.14
C ILE A 21 -10.82 20.89 -9.66
N MET A 22 -10.25 21.32 -10.79
CA MET A 22 -9.03 20.71 -11.34
C MET A 22 -7.86 20.82 -10.36
N LYS A 23 -7.66 21.96 -9.70
CA LYS A 23 -6.61 22.14 -8.67
C LYS A 23 -6.81 21.19 -7.49
N ILE A 24 -8.04 21.06 -7.00
CA ILE A 24 -8.37 20.15 -5.88
C ILE A 24 -8.13 18.70 -6.30
N MET A 25 -8.56 18.31 -7.51
CA MET A 25 -8.34 16.97 -8.03
C MET A 25 -6.85 16.65 -8.17
N GLN A 26 -6.04 17.58 -8.67
CA GLN A 26 -4.59 17.40 -8.79
C GLN A 26 -3.94 17.16 -7.42
N ALA A 27 -4.24 18.01 -6.43
CA ALA A 27 -3.73 17.83 -5.07
C ALA A 27 -4.18 16.50 -4.44
N GLN A 28 -5.40 16.05 -4.74
CA GLN A 28 -5.89 14.75 -4.26
C GLN A 28 -5.17 13.58 -4.93
N VAL A 29 -4.85 13.68 -6.21
CA VAL A 29 -4.07 12.66 -6.94
C VAL A 29 -2.67 12.54 -6.34
N GLU A 30 -1.97 13.66 -6.16
CA GLU A 30 -0.63 13.69 -5.55
C GLU A 30 -0.63 13.08 -4.13
N LYS A 31 -1.65 13.43 -3.32
CA LYS A 31 -1.82 12.85 -1.98
C LYS A 31 -2.04 11.33 -2.03
N LYS A 32 -2.85 10.84 -2.97
CA LYS A 32 -3.11 9.40 -3.12
C LYS A 32 -1.87 8.67 -3.64
N GLU A 33 -1.11 9.26 -4.55
CA GLU A 33 0.12 8.67 -5.07
C GLU A 33 1.17 8.50 -3.97
N THR A 34 1.36 9.53 -3.15
CA THR A 34 2.27 9.47 -2.00
C THR A 34 1.81 8.45 -0.95
N GLU A 35 0.51 8.38 -0.65
CA GLU A 35 -0.04 7.36 0.24
C GLU A 35 0.16 5.94 -0.32
N VAL A 36 -0.06 5.73 -1.62
CA VAL A 36 0.18 4.44 -2.29
C VAL A 36 1.66 4.05 -2.23
N GLN A 37 2.58 4.99 -2.44
CA GLN A 37 4.02 4.73 -2.29
C GLN A 37 4.36 4.31 -0.85
N LEU A 38 3.87 5.04 0.14
CA LEU A 38 4.09 4.71 1.55
C LEU A 38 3.54 3.32 1.91
N LEU A 39 2.36 2.96 1.41
CA LEU A 39 1.76 1.65 1.63
C LEU A 39 2.59 0.54 0.96
N LYS A 40 3.13 0.77 -0.24
CA LYS A 40 4.02 -0.18 -0.90
C LYS A 40 5.30 -0.41 -0.11
N ASP A 41 5.88 0.64 0.46
CA ASP A 41 7.11 0.50 1.24
C ASP A 41 6.86 -0.23 2.57
N LYS A 42 5.73 0.05 3.25
CA LYS A 42 5.31 -0.74 4.42
C LYS A 42 5.09 -2.21 4.09
N GLN A 43 4.49 -2.50 2.93
CA GLN A 43 4.28 -3.87 2.48
C GLN A 43 5.62 -4.61 2.28
N LYS A 44 6.61 -3.97 1.66
CA LYS A 44 7.96 -4.54 1.50
C LYS A 44 8.64 -4.79 2.85
N GLU A 45 8.52 -3.87 3.80
CA GLU A 45 9.10 -4.03 5.14
C GLU A 45 8.47 -5.22 5.88
N LEU A 46 7.14 -5.36 5.80
CA LEU A 46 6.42 -6.51 6.35
C LEU A 46 6.84 -7.83 5.70
N GLU A 47 6.98 -7.86 4.37
CA GLU A 47 7.44 -9.04 3.63
C GLU A 47 8.86 -9.43 4.04
N PHE A 48 9.76 -8.44 4.20
CA PHE A 48 11.12 -8.66 4.67
C PHE A 48 11.16 -9.24 6.09
N MET A 49 10.41 -8.66 7.02
CA MET A 49 10.32 -9.20 8.39
C MET A 49 9.76 -10.62 8.41
N ASN A 50 8.73 -10.89 7.61
CA ASN A 50 8.13 -12.22 7.52
C ASN A 50 9.11 -13.26 6.96
N ALA A 51 9.92 -12.89 5.96
CA ALA A 51 10.99 -13.75 5.44
C ALA A 51 12.04 -14.05 6.52
N MET A 52 12.50 -13.03 7.25
CA MET A 52 13.48 -13.20 8.32
C MET A 52 12.97 -14.10 9.45
N LEU A 53 11.71 -13.93 9.86
CA LEU A 53 11.09 -14.79 10.87
C LEU A 53 10.89 -16.22 10.37
N SER A 54 10.56 -16.40 9.09
CA SER A 54 10.46 -17.72 8.45
C SER A 54 11.80 -18.45 8.44
N ASP A 55 12.90 -17.73 8.12
CA ASP A 55 14.26 -18.26 8.15
C ASP A 55 14.69 -18.65 9.57
N GLN A 56 14.41 -17.81 10.57
CA GLN A 56 14.66 -18.15 11.98
C GLN A 56 13.85 -19.38 12.42
N CYS A 57 12.58 -19.46 12.05
CA CYS A 57 11.74 -20.61 12.36
C CYS A 57 12.28 -21.89 11.70
N HIS A 58 12.77 -21.81 10.46
CA HIS A 58 13.40 -22.91 9.76
C HIS A 58 14.69 -23.36 10.45
N LEU A 59 15.53 -22.41 10.88
CA LEU A 59 16.76 -22.68 11.62
C LEU A 59 16.47 -23.39 12.94
N VAL A 60 15.52 -22.90 13.74
CA VAL A 60 15.13 -23.52 15.01
C VAL A 60 14.62 -24.95 14.79
N LYS A 61 13.75 -25.17 13.80
CA LYS A 61 13.24 -26.51 13.46
C LYS A 61 14.37 -27.47 13.07
N THR A 62 15.35 -26.98 12.32
CA THR A 62 16.52 -27.76 11.90
C THR A 62 17.41 -28.08 13.09
N LEU A 63 17.72 -27.10 13.93
CA LEU A 63 18.51 -27.30 15.15
C LEU A 63 17.83 -28.29 16.12
N SER A 64 16.51 -28.20 16.31
CA SER A 64 15.74 -29.16 17.12
C SER A 64 15.74 -30.57 16.54
N ARG A 65 15.84 -30.74 15.21
CA ARG A 65 16.03 -32.06 14.58
C ARG A 65 17.47 -32.59 14.71
N CYS A 66 18.46 -31.69 14.71
CA CYS A 66 19.87 -32.06 14.74
C CYS A 66 20.43 -32.28 16.14
N ILE A 67 19.78 -31.79 17.20
CA ILE A 67 20.10 -32.19 18.58
C ILE A 67 19.55 -33.60 18.77
N PRO A 68 20.39 -34.66 18.82
CA PRO A 68 19.88 -35.97 19.19
C PRO A 68 19.35 -35.83 20.61
N ILE A 69 18.14 -36.32 20.85
CA ILE A 69 17.58 -36.50 22.18
C ILE A 69 18.60 -37.31 22.99
N ARG A 70 19.46 -36.60 23.74
CA ARG A 70 20.35 -37.18 24.76
C ARG A 70 19.50 -37.39 26.01
N GLN A 71 18.48 -38.23 25.86
CA GLN A 71 17.72 -38.85 26.94
C GLN A 71 17.63 -40.34 26.65
N ARG A 72 18.73 -41.04 26.96
CA ARG A 72 18.75 -42.40 27.49
C ARG A 72 19.86 -42.47 28.52
#